data_AF-A0A1H9L2T4-F1
#
_entry.id   AF-A0A1H9L2T4-F1
#
_cell.length_a   1.000
_cell.length_b   1.000
_cell.length_c   1.000
_cell.angle_alpha   90.00
_cell.angle_beta   90.00
_cell.angle_gamma   90.00
#
_symmetry.space_group_name_H-M   'P 1'
#
loop_
_entity.id
_entity.type
_entity.pdbx_description
1 polymer ?
#
loop_
_entity_poly.entity_id
_entity_poly.type
_entity_poly.pdbx_seq_one_letter_code
_entity_poly.pdbx_strand_id
1 'polypeptide(L)'
;MIEFESVSKTFPGGTHAVQDLSLTIPSDQITVIVGPSGCGKTTTLRMINRMLEPSSGRIVWDGKPLKSQRKTTLRRQMGYVIQSGGLFPHRTVVENIGTVPGLLGWDKTKTRKRSMELLASVGLDRGMAERFPAQLSGGQQQRVGVARALAADPLVMLMDEPFSAVDPVVRTDLHEFFLSLQRQISKTIVLITHDIDEAIKLGDQVAILRVGGRLAQAGPPQQLLDEPADAFVEGFVGRDRGYRSLSFLPAAGLHLGEVTVIREAASGGGDGPTLVLDGDARPVGWVDESRAGLVHPIGATFVREEDTLRAALDSALTSPYAIAVAVEPETGRYAGVVTADEILDQVRDRRSGSPESITVQAAEAREEQSLEAQSAVSTAYAQLDDQDPSGSGSPQDQPTRDDEGDADDEAAVADDAPGEPSDAAGADADVERELGPGGASVVEPDVRDGRVDAGEEDQPTQVREAVRDETPPADAPPADDQPTTVRGPAAEQGAPEERRSGLYRTPRSLPHDPEPRG
;
A
#
# COMPACT_ATOMS: atom_id res chain seq x y z
N MET A 1 -14.51 19.20 -6.99
CA MET A 1 -13.09 19.60 -6.90
C MET A 1 -12.86 20.23 -5.54
N ILE A 2 -11.81 19.79 -4.84
CA ILE A 2 -11.39 20.34 -3.55
C ILE A 2 -10.06 21.06 -3.74
N GLU A 3 -9.96 22.30 -3.29
CA GLU A 3 -8.78 23.15 -3.49
C GLU A 3 -8.26 23.63 -2.14
N PHE A 4 -6.96 23.46 -1.94
CA PHE A 4 -6.19 24.10 -0.88
C PHE A 4 -5.56 25.35 -1.47
N GLU A 5 -5.81 26.50 -0.85
CA GLU A 5 -5.21 27.78 -1.24
C GLU A 5 -4.34 28.32 -0.10
N SER A 6 -3.01 28.16 -0.24
CA SER A 6 -2.00 28.60 0.73
C SER A 6 -2.32 28.20 2.17
N VAL A 7 -2.78 26.96 2.35
CA VAL A 7 -3.29 26.48 3.63
C VAL A 7 -2.14 26.17 4.58
N SER A 8 -2.20 26.71 5.78
CA SER A 8 -1.25 26.36 6.85
C SER A 8 -1.97 25.92 8.11
N LYS A 9 -1.34 25.01 8.86
CA LYS A 9 -1.79 24.56 10.17
C LYS A 9 -0.63 24.54 11.17
N THR A 10 -0.75 25.38 12.18
CA THR A 10 0.14 25.43 13.35
C THR A 10 -0.63 24.99 14.59
N PHE A 11 -0.05 24.11 15.39
CA PHE A 11 -0.59 23.69 16.68
C PHE A 11 -0.15 24.64 17.82
N PRO A 12 -0.84 24.65 18.97
CA PRO A 12 -0.54 25.55 20.09
C PRO A 12 0.89 25.48 20.67
N GLY A 13 1.72 24.51 20.28
CA GLY A 13 3.14 24.43 20.63
C GLY A 13 4.10 24.97 19.56
N GLY A 14 3.61 25.70 18.56
CA GLY A 14 4.42 26.23 17.45
C GLY A 14 4.74 25.19 16.36
N THR A 15 4.40 23.92 16.56
CA THR A 15 4.60 22.87 15.54
C THR A 15 3.75 23.16 14.31
N HIS A 16 4.43 23.37 13.19
CA HIS A 16 3.81 23.51 11.88
C HIS A 16 3.56 22.14 11.25
N ALA A 17 2.30 21.71 11.22
CA ALA A 17 1.92 20.45 10.62
C ALA A 17 1.67 20.54 9.11
N VAL A 18 1.21 21.71 8.64
CA VAL A 18 1.03 22.03 7.21
C VAL A 18 1.48 23.46 6.98
N GLN A 19 2.24 23.73 5.92
CA GLN A 19 2.77 25.05 5.61
C GLN A 19 2.54 25.37 4.15
N ASP A 20 1.79 26.44 3.89
CA ASP A 20 1.52 27.01 2.57
C ASP A 20 1.14 25.95 1.51
N LEU A 21 0.28 25.01 1.89
CA LEU A 21 -0.18 23.95 1.01
C LEU A 21 -1.15 24.52 -0.03
N SER A 22 -0.73 24.49 -1.29
CA SER A 22 -1.60 24.70 -2.44
C SER A 22 -1.69 23.41 -3.24
N LEU A 23 -2.89 22.83 -3.30
CA LEU A 23 -3.15 21.52 -3.89
C LEU A 23 -4.57 21.47 -4.42
N THR A 24 -4.72 20.99 -5.66
CA THR A 24 -6.01 20.72 -6.28
C THR A 24 -6.27 19.22 -6.27
N ILE A 25 -7.42 18.83 -5.75
CA ILE A 25 -7.96 17.47 -5.76
C ILE A 25 -9.12 17.47 -6.77
N PRO A 26 -8.92 16.86 -7.96
CA PRO A 26 -9.92 16.80 -9.01
C PRO A 26 -11.21 16.13 -8.53
N SER A 27 -12.35 16.51 -9.09
CA SER A 27 -13.57 15.73 -8.92
C SER A 27 -13.39 14.35 -9.55
N ASP A 28 -14.09 13.36 -9.01
CA ASP A 28 -14.38 12.09 -9.69
C ASP A 28 -13.11 11.28 -10.01
N GLN A 29 -12.05 11.51 -9.23
CA GLN A 29 -10.74 10.88 -9.32
C GLN A 29 -10.23 10.46 -7.94
N ILE A 30 -9.26 9.54 -7.93
CA ILE A 30 -8.53 9.11 -6.75
C ILE A 30 -7.26 9.95 -6.64
N THR A 31 -7.23 10.84 -5.65
CA THR A 31 -6.01 11.53 -5.23
C THR A 31 -5.38 10.81 -4.05
N VAL A 32 -4.15 10.33 -4.22
CA VAL A 32 -3.38 9.68 -3.15
C VAL A 32 -2.35 10.65 -2.60
N ILE A 33 -2.39 10.90 -1.30
CA ILE A 33 -1.43 11.74 -0.58
C ILE A 33 -0.43 10.83 0.12
N VAL A 34 0.84 10.96 -0.27
CA VAL A 34 1.96 10.17 0.29
C VAL A 34 3.03 11.08 0.87
N GLY A 35 3.92 10.51 1.67
CA GLY A 35 5.03 11.22 2.26
C GLY A 35 5.49 10.56 3.57
N PRO A 36 6.60 11.04 4.16
CA PRO A 36 7.12 10.49 5.41
C PRO A 36 6.13 10.53 6.57
N SER A 37 6.34 9.70 7.59
CA SER A 37 5.59 9.77 8.84
C SER A 37 5.68 11.17 9.46
N GLY A 38 4.57 11.68 9.98
CA GLY A 38 4.52 13.02 10.59
C GLY A 38 4.56 14.19 9.60
N CYS A 39 4.54 13.97 8.29
CA CYS A 39 4.60 15.05 7.31
C CYS A 39 3.32 15.87 7.14
N GLY A 40 2.24 15.58 7.88
CA GLY A 40 0.99 16.37 7.84
C GLY A 40 -0.14 15.80 6.97
N LYS A 41 -0.02 14.56 6.45
CA LYS A 41 -1.06 13.88 5.65
C LYS A 41 -2.40 13.84 6.40
N THR A 42 -2.44 13.18 7.56
CA THR A 42 -3.65 13.06 8.40
C THR A 42 -4.21 14.42 8.80
N THR A 43 -3.34 15.40 9.07
CA THR A 43 -3.75 16.78 9.35
C THR A 43 -4.47 17.41 8.16
N THR A 44 -3.95 17.21 6.95
CA THR A 44 -4.55 17.67 5.68
C THR A 44 -5.94 17.09 5.49
N LEU A 45 -6.11 15.77 5.65
CA LEU A 45 -7.42 15.10 5.51
C LEU A 45 -8.43 15.56 6.58
N ARG A 46 -7.98 15.72 7.84
CA ARG A 46 -8.81 16.25 8.93
C ARG A 46 -9.26 17.69 8.70
N MET A 47 -8.50 18.49 7.93
CA MET A 47 -8.92 19.84 7.54
C MET A 47 -10.01 19.82 6.46
N ILE A 48 -9.96 18.88 5.49
CA ILE A 48 -11.04 18.69 4.50
C ILE A 48 -12.37 18.39 5.20
N ASN A 49 -12.37 17.48 6.18
CA ASN A 49 -13.59 17.14 6.93
C ASN A 49 -13.94 18.15 8.05
N ARG A 50 -13.16 19.24 8.17
CA ARG A 50 -13.26 20.25 9.24
C ARG A 50 -13.30 19.68 10.65
N MET A 51 -12.55 18.62 10.90
CA MET A 51 -12.20 18.19 12.26
C MET A 51 -11.15 19.14 12.85
N LEU A 52 -10.25 19.62 11.98
CA LEU A 52 -9.30 20.69 12.28
C LEU A 52 -9.62 21.87 11.37
N GLU A 53 -9.51 23.09 11.91
CA GLU A 53 -9.57 24.31 11.11
C GLU A 53 -8.15 24.75 10.75
N PRO A 54 -7.90 25.22 9.52
CA PRO A 54 -6.61 25.78 9.13
C PRO A 54 -6.29 27.03 9.97
N SER A 55 -5.01 27.27 10.22
CA SER A 55 -4.52 28.48 10.89
C SER A 55 -4.51 29.68 9.93
N SER A 56 -4.23 29.45 8.64
CA SER A 56 -4.30 30.43 7.55
C SER A 56 -4.63 29.76 6.22
N GLY A 57 -4.90 30.56 5.19
CA GLY A 57 -5.37 30.08 3.89
C GLY A 57 -6.84 29.64 3.92
N ARG A 58 -7.30 29.02 2.84
CA ARG A 58 -8.67 28.49 2.76
C ARG A 58 -8.73 27.18 1.99
N ILE A 59 -9.73 26.37 2.34
CA ILE A 59 -10.08 25.16 1.60
C ILE A 59 -11.45 25.38 0.97
N VAL A 60 -11.55 25.09 -0.32
CA VAL A 60 -12.75 25.29 -1.15
C VAL A 60 -13.20 23.93 -1.66
N TRP A 61 -14.51 23.70 -1.69
CA TRP A 61 -15.12 22.54 -2.36
C TRP A 61 -16.22 23.03 -3.30
N ASP A 62 -16.04 22.74 -4.59
CA ASP A 62 -16.93 23.16 -5.69
C ASP A 62 -17.22 24.67 -5.66
N GLY A 63 -16.14 25.46 -5.54
CA GLY A 63 -16.19 26.92 -5.48
C GLY A 63 -16.69 27.50 -4.16
N LYS A 64 -17.09 26.67 -3.18
CA LYS A 64 -17.59 27.13 -1.88
C LYS A 64 -16.57 26.91 -0.77
N PRO A 65 -16.15 27.96 -0.03
CA PRO A 65 -15.26 27.80 1.12
C PRO A 65 -15.85 26.85 2.15
N LEU A 66 -15.10 25.83 2.59
CA LEU A 66 -15.57 24.85 3.56
C LEU A 66 -16.01 25.49 4.89
N LYS A 67 -15.34 26.57 5.28
CA LYS A 67 -15.64 27.35 6.50
C LYS A 67 -17.05 27.95 6.51
N SER A 68 -17.62 28.24 5.33
CA SER A 68 -18.97 28.79 5.18
C SER A 68 -20.08 27.77 5.42
N GLN A 69 -19.76 26.47 5.35
CA GLN A 69 -20.74 25.39 5.48
C GLN A 69 -20.94 24.99 6.95
N ARG A 70 -22.05 24.33 7.29
CA ARG A 70 -22.21 23.72 8.62
C ARG A 70 -21.42 22.41 8.69
N LYS A 71 -20.63 22.21 9.76
CA LYS A 71 -19.78 21.01 9.94
C LYS A 71 -20.56 19.70 9.84
N THR A 72 -21.78 19.65 10.38
CA THR A 72 -22.64 18.46 10.35
C THR A 72 -23.13 18.13 8.94
N THR A 73 -23.54 19.14 8.16
CA THR A 73 -23.95 18.97 6.76
C THR A 73 -22.78 18.50 5.92
N LEU A 74 -21.61 19.13 6.07
CA LEU A 74 -20.39 18.77 5.35
C LEU A 74 -20.00 17.31 5.59
N ARG A 75 -19.88 16.91 6.87
CA ARG A 75 -19.50 15.55 7.28
C ARG A 75 -20.47 14.47 6.82
N ARG A 76 -21.74 14.80 6.62
CA ARG A 76 -22.75 13.85 6.12
C ARG A 76 -22.65 13.61 4.61
N GLN A 77 -22.00 14.52 3.87
CA GLN A 77 -21.75 14.38 2.44
C GLN A 77 -20.41 13.68 2.15
N MET A 78 -19.58 13.47 3.18
CA MET A 78 -18.27 12.85 3.09
C MET A 78 -18.25 11.51 3.84
N GLY A 79 -17.76 10.45 3.19
CA GLY A 79 -17.39 9.21 3.86
C GLY A 79 -16.01 9.38 4.48
N TYR A 80 -15.82 8.97 5.74
CA TYR A 80 -14.52 9.07 6.40
C TYR A 80 -14.09 7.73 6.99
N VAL A 81 -12.97 7.21 6.49
CA VAL A 81 -12.26 6.04 7.01
C VAL A 81 -11.08 6.53 7.83
N ILE A 82 -11.03 6.14 9.10
CA ILE A 82 -10.01 6.54 10.06
C ILE A 82 -9.03 5.38 10.21
N GLN A 83 -7.73 5.69 10.34
CA GLN A 83 -6.63 4.72 10.43
C GLN A 83 -6.84 3.64 11.50
N SER A 84 -7.29 4.02 12.70
CA SER A 84 -7.55 3.07 13.79
C SER A 84 -8.80 3.44 14.58
N GLY A 85 -9.58 2.41 14.91
CA GLY A 85 -10.79 2.55 15.69
C GLY A 85 -11.87 3.38 15.00
N GLY A 86 -12.86 3.76 15.78
CA GLY A 86 -14.00 4.55 15.31
C GLY A 86 -15.24 3.76 14.99
N LEU A 87 -15.25 2.42 15.10
CA LEU A 87 -16.49 1.65 15.21
C LEU A 87 -17.13 1.86 16.59
N PHE A 88 -18.45 1.85 16.65
CA PHE A 88 -19.19 1.92 17.90
C PHE A 88 -19.16 0.53 18.57
N PRO A 89 -18.52 0.37 19.75
CA PRO A 89 -18.29 -0.93 20.36
C PRO A 89 -19.58 -1.61 20.84
N HIS A 90 -20.59 -0.82 21.16
CA HIS A 90 -21.90 -1.26 21.63
C HIS A 90 -22.91 -1.51 20.49
N ARG A 91 -22.45 -1.48 19.23
CA ARG A 91 -23.28 -1.75 18.05
C ARG A 91 -22.71 -2.93 17.28
N THR A 92 -23.58 -3.71 16.68
CA THR A 92 -23.18 -4.80 15.78
C THR A 92 -22.52 -4.26 14.50
N VAL A 93 -21.91 -5.14 13.71
CA VAL A 93 -21.31 -4.79 12.42
C VAL A 93 -22.32 -4.12 11.49
N VAL A 94 -23.50 -4.73 11.32
CA VAL A 94 -24.52 -4.22 10.38
C VAL A 94 -25.05 -2.84 10.82
N GLU A 95 -25.15 -2.61 12.12
CA GLU A 95 -25.55 -1.32 12.70
C GLU A 95 -24.45 -0.26 12.58
N ASN A 96 -23.19 -0.67 12.72
CA ASN A 96 -22.05 0.20 12.45
C ASN A 96 -22.08 0.70 11.00
N ILE A 97 -22.21 -0.21 10.03
CA ILE A 97 -22.32 0.14 8.61
C ILE A 97 -23.54 1.05 8.38
N GLY A 98 -24.68 0.72 8.99
CA GLY A 98 -25.93 1.47 8.83
C GLY A 98 -26.01 2.82 9.57
N THR A 99 -24.95 3.24 10.27
CA THR A 99 -25.00 4.44 11.13
C THR A 99 -25.28 5.71 10.33
N VAL A 100 -24.55 5.96 9.23
CA VAL A 100 -24.73 7.20 8.45
C VAL A 100 -26.08 7.23 7.72
N PRO A 101 -26.53 6.17 7.02
CA PRO A 101 -27.90 6.11 6.48
C PRO A 101 -28.99 6.40 7.52
N GLY A 102 -28.85 5.86 8.73
CA GLY A 102 -29.77 6.14 9.83
C GLY A 102 -29.78 7.60 10.25
N LEU A 103 -28.61 8.26 10.32
CA LEU A 103 -28.50 9.70 10.60
C LEU A 103 -29.07 10.59 9.50
N LEU A 104 -29.15 10.07 8.26
CA LEU A 104 -29.81 10.71 7.12
C LEU A 104 -31.32 10.42 7.07
N GLY A 105 -31.85 9.65 8.01
CA GLY A 105 -33.28 9.33 8.10
C GLY A 105 -33.74 8.28 7.09
N TRP A 106 -32.84 7.42 6.59
CA TRP A 106 -33.24 6.32 5.73
C TRP A 106 -34.12 5.31 6.48
N ASP A 107 -35.04 4.67 5.77
CA ASP A 107 -35.83 3.57 6.33
C ASP A 107 -34.91 2.45 6.88
N LYS A 108 -35.36 1.80 7.97
CA LYS A 108 -34.58 0.74 8.65
C LYS A 108 -34.33 -0.46 7.74
N THR A 109 -35.33 -0.86 6.94
CA THR A 109 -35.22 -1.98 6.00
C THR A 109 -34.25 -1.64 4.88
N LYS A 110 -34.36 -0.42 4.32
CA LYS A 110 -33.42 0.09 3.31
C LYS A 110 -31.98 0.12 3.85
N THR A 111 -31.81 0.65 5.06
CA THR A 111 -30.50 0.74 5.73
C THR A 111 -29.90 -0.64 5.95
N ARG A 112 -30.66 -1.59 6.52
CA ARG A 112 -30.17 -2.95 6.74
C ARG A 112 -29.80 -3.64 5.44
N LYS A 113 -30.63 -3.52 4.40
CA LYS A 113 -30.34 -4.10 3.07
C LYS A 113 -29.01 -3.58 2.53
N ARG A 114 -28.83 -2.26 2.49
CA ARG A 114 -27.59 -1.62 2.01
C ARG A 114 -26.38 -2.03 2.85
N SER A 115 -26.52 -2.11 4.17
CA SER A 115 -25.43 -2.56 5.05
C SER A 115 -25.00 -4.00 4.77
N MET A 116 -25.95 -4.90 4.49
CA MET A 116 -25.65 -6.30 4.17
C MET A 116 -24.98 -6.45 2.80
N GLU A 117 -25.39 -5.66 1.81
CA GLU A 117 -24.73 -5.61 0.49
C GLU A 117 -23.27 -5.19 0.65
N LEU A 118 -23.02 -4.08 1.36
CA LEU A 118 -21.66 -3.57 1.56
C LEU A 118 -20.79 -4.50 2.41
N LEU A 119 -21.38 -5.19 3.38
CA LEU A 119 -20.68 -6.22 4.16
C LEU A 119 -20.13 -7.33 3.25
N ALA A 120 -20.93 -7.79 2.29
CA ALA A 120 -20.48 -8.78 1.31
C ALA A 120 -19.44 -8.19 0.34
N SER A 121 -19.65 -6.95 -0.13
CA SER A 121 -18.71 -6.28 -1.06
C SER A 121 -17.31 -6.08 -0.50
N VAL A 122 -17.17 -5.90 0.83
CA VAL A 122 -15.86 -5.82 1.48
C VAL A 122 -15.29 -7.20 1.89
N GLY A 123 -15.86 -8.29 1.38
CA GLY A 123 -15.36 -9.64 1.61
C GLY A 123 -15.54 -10.14 3.06
N LEU A 124 -16.59 -9.69 3.76
CA LEU A 124 -16.95 -10.21 5.08
C LEU A 124 -18.11 -11.20 4.97
N ASP A 125 -18.03 -12.28 5.73
CA ASP A 125 -19.07 -13.30 5.77
C ASP A 125 -20.37 -12.76 6.39
N ARG A 126 -21.51 -13.20 5.84
CA ARG A 126 -22.85 -12.77 6.27
C ARG A 126 -23.10 -13.04 7.76
N GLY A 127 -22.55 -14.11 8.31
CA GLY A 127 -22.63 -14.47 9.73
C GLY A 127 -21.90 -13.50 10.66
N MET A 128 -21.08 -12.58 10.15
CA MET A 128 -20.45 -11.53 10.94
C MET A 128 -21.36 -10.32 11.20
N ALA A 129 -22.51 -10.22 10.53
CA ALA A 129 -23.39 -9.06 10.61
C ALA A 129 -23.83 -8.70 12.04
N GLU A 130 -24.03 -9.72 12.88
CA GLU A 130 -24.51 -9.57 14.28
C GLU A 130 -23.37 -9.55 15.31
N ARG A 131 -22.11 -9.69 14.87
CA ARG A 131 -20.96 -9.60 15.76
C ARG A 131 -20.71 -8.15 16.19
N PHE A 132 -20.07 -7.99 17.33
CA PHE A 132 -19.58 -6.71 17.84
C PHE A 132 -18.12 -6.48 17.46
N PRO A 133 -17.63 -5.22 17.37
CA PRO A 133 -16.25 -4.93 16.97
C PRO A 133 -15.16 -5.67 17.76
N ALA A 134 -15.37 -5.90 19.06
CA ALA A 134 -14.43 -6.63 19.91
C ALA A 134 -14.24 -8.11 19.51
N GLN A 135 -15.17 -8.67 18.72
CA GLN A 135 -15.11 -10.05 18.22
C GLN A 135 -14.47 -10.15 16.83
N LEU A 136 -13.90 -9.04 16.33
CA LEU A 136 -13.31 -8.94 15.00
C LEU A 136 -11.81 -8.68 15.10
N SER A 137 -11.05 -9.27 14.19
CA SER A 137 -9.65 -8.89 13.96
C SER A 137 -9.53 -7.43 13.49
N GLY A 138 -8.35 -6.83 13.65
CA GLY A 138 -8.09 -5.44 13.21
C GLY A 138 -8.44 -5.22 11.73
N GLY A 139 -8.00 -6.11 10.84
CA GLY A 139 -8.32 -6.03 9.41
C GLY A 139 -9.82 -6.21 9.08
N GLN A 140 -10.57 -6.97 9.89
CA GLN A 140 -12.04 -7.02 9.75
C GLN A 140 -12.68 -5.71 10.21
N GLN A 141 -12.22 -5.12 11.31
CA GLN A 141 -12.72 -3.82 11.77
C GLN A 141 -12.47 -2.71 10.74
N GLN A 142 -11.29 -2.70 10.10
CA GLN A 142 -10.93 -1.78 9.03
C GLN A 142 -11.94 -1.86 7.86
N ARG A 143 -12.24 -3.09 7.42
CA ARG A 143 -13.23 -3.37 6.35
C ARG A 143 -14.63 -2.89 6.71
N VAL A 144 -15.07 -3.08 7.96
CA VAL A 144 -16.33 -2.53 8.45
C VAL A 144 -16.32 -0.99 8.44
N GLY A 145 -15.18 -0.38 8.78
CA GLY A 145 -14.98 1.07 8.69
C GLY A 145 -15.13 1.60 7.27
N VAL A 146 -14.54 0.91 6.29
CA VAL A 146 -14.68 1.20 4.85
C VAL A 146 -16.14 1.06 4.41
N ALA A 147 -16.79 -0.07 4.71
CA ALA A 147 -18.19 -0.30 4.36
C ALA A 147 -19.12 0.79 4.95
N ARG A 148 -18.89 1.20 6.20
CA ARG A 148 -19.63 2.28 6.84
C ARG A 148 -19.47 3.62 6.12
N ALA A 149 -18.25 3.96 5.70
CA ALA A 149 -18.01 5.20 4.97
C ALA A 149 -18.77 5.24 3.62
N LEU A 150 -18.94 4.08 2.98
CA LEU A 150 -19.66 3.92 1.72
C LEU A 150 -21.19 3.78 1.86
N ALA A 151 -21.68 3.53 3.07
CA ALA A 151 -23.08 3.19 3.32
C ALA A 151 -24.08 4.24 2.85
N ALA A 152 -23.73 5.52 3.02
CA ALA A 152 -24.56 6.64 2.64
C ALA A 152 -24.33 7.15 1.21
N ASP A 153 -23.53 6.44 0.41
CA ASP A 153 -23.17 6.84 -0.96
C ASP A 153 -22.64 8.29 -1.03
N PRO A 154 -21.56 8.63 -0.30
CA PRO A 154 -21.08 10.00 -0.19
C PRO A 154 -20.57 10.54 -1.53
N LEU A 155 -20.45 11.88 -1.61
CA LEU A 155 -19.86 12.56 -2.77
C LEU A 155 -18.33 12.48 -2.74
N VAL A 156 -17.75 12.54 -1.55
CA VAL A 156 -16.30 12.50 -1.31
C VAL A 156 -15.99 11.40 -0.32
N MET A 157 -14.99 10.58 -0.62
CA MET A 157 -14.41 9.60 0.29
C MET A 157 -13.06 10.09 0.79
N LEU A 158 -12.89 10.13 2.11
CA LEU A 158 -11.66 10.51 2.77
C LEU A 158 -11.14 9.28 3.53
N MET A 159 -9.92 8.84 3.25
CA MET A 159 -9.39 7.60 3.80
C MET A 159 -7.99 7.80 4.35
N ASP A 160 -7.82 7.54 5.65
CA ASP A 160 -6.54 7.66 6.35
C ASP A 160 -5.95 6.26 6.58
N GLU A 161 -4.99 5.85 5.76
CA GLU A 161 -4.37 4.50 5.78
C GLU A 161 -5.38 3.35 5.90
N PRO A 162 -6.34 3.23 4.97
CA PRO A 162 -7.39 2.21 5.06
C PRO A 162 -6.87 0.76 4.92
N PHE A 163 -5.62 0.56 4.50
CA PHE A 163 -5.07 -0.76 4.15
C PHE A 163 -3.94 -1.24 5.07
N SER A 164 -3.44 -0.39 5.98
CA SER A 164 -2.24 -0.66 6.77
C SER A 164 -2.39 -1.85 7.73
N ALA A 165 -3.60 -2.05 8.28
CA ALA A 165 -3.92 -3.14 9.20
C ALA A 165 -4.51 -4.39 8.51
N VAL A 166 -4.40 -4.49 7.18
CA VAL A 166 -4.97 -5.57 6.37
C VAL A 166 -3.86 -6.44 5.80
N ASP A 167 -4.07 -7.77 5.87
CA ASP A 167 -3.23 -8.78 5.25
C ASP A 167 -3.04 -8.54 3.74
N PRO A 168 -1.88 -8.85 3.14
CA PRO A 168 -1.61 -8.60 1.71
C PRO A 168 -2.64 -9.16 0.73
N VAL A 169 -3.19 -10.36 0.97
CA VAL A 169 -4.17 -10.97 0.07
C VAL A 169 -5.48 -10.17 0.11
N VAL A 170 -6.02 -9.96 1.30
CA VAL A 170 -7.26 -9.18 1.49
C VAL A 170 -7.08 -7.72 1.08
N ARG A 171 -5.88 -7.15 1.24
CA ARG A 171 -5.54 -5.80 0.78
C ARG A 171 -5.72 -5.69 -0.74
N THR A 172 -5.25 -6.69 -1.48
CA THR A 172 -5.40 -6.74 -2.94
C THR A 172 -6.87 -6.76 -3.35
N ASP A 173 -7.70 -7.57 -2.68
CA ASP A 173 -9.15 -7.61 -2.94
C ASP A 173 -9.81 -6.25 -2.69
N LEU A 174 -9.40 -5.53 -1.63
CA LEU A 174 -9.91 -4.19 -1.36
C LEU A 174 -9.45 -3.18 -2.42
N HIS A 175 -8.20 -3.25 -2.89
CA HIS A 175 -7.72 -2.41 -3.97
C HIS A 175 -8.57 -2.60 -5.23
N GLU A 176 -8.82 -3.84 -5.65
CA GLU A 176 -9.68 -4.13 -6.80
C GLU A 176 -11.12 -3.67 -6.58
N PHE A 177 -11.66 -3.84 -5.38
CA PHE A 177 -12.98 -3.31 -5.03
C PHE A 177 -13.04 -1.79 -5.24
N PHE A 178 -12.04 -1.03 -4.79
CA PHE A 178 -12.01 0.43 -4.98
C PHE A 178 -11.83 0.83 -6.45
N LEU A 179 -10.96 0.15 -7.20
CA LEU A 179 -10.80 0.38 -8.63
C LEU A 179 -12.11 0.11 -9.38
N SER A 180 -12.82 -0.98 -9.02
CA SER A 180 -14.13 -1.29 -9.59
C SER A 180 -15.20 -0.24 -9.24
N LEU A 181 -15.20 0.24 -7.99
CA LEU A 181 -16.11 1.28 -7.52
C LEU A 181 -15.88 2.60 -8.26
N GLN A 182 -14.61 2.95 -8.50
CA GLN A 182 -14.25 4.14 -9.24
C GLN A 182 -14.71 4.07 -10.70
N ARG A 183 -14.52 2.93 -11.36
CA ARG A 183 -15.00 2.68 -12.74
C ARG A 183 -16.53 2.78 -12.86
N GLN A 184 -17.28 2.44 -11.82
CA GLN A 184 -18.74 2.41 -11.85
C GLN A 184 -19.42 3.73 -11.47
N ILE A 185 -18.89 4.45 -10.48
CA ILE A 185 -19.61 5.56 -9.82
C ILE A 185 -18.81 6.88 -9.83
N SER A 186 -17.55 6.86 -10.29
CA SER A 186 -16.67 8.03 -10.43
C SER A 186 -16.73 8.96 -9.20
N LYS A 187 -16.34 8.44 -8.04
CA LYS A 187 -16.35 9.20 -6.79
C LYS A 187 -15.09 10.04 -6.66
N THR A 188 -15.16 11.14 -5.91
CA THR A 188 -13.95 11.85 -5.49
C THR A 188 -13.36 11.14 -4.28
N ILE A 189 -12.15 10.59 -4.40
CA ILE A 189 -11.49 9.84 -3.33
C ILE A 189 -10.17 10.52 -2.95
N VAL A 190 -9.99 10.79 -1.66
CA VAL A 190 -8.72 11.25 -1.09
C VAL A 190 -8.19 10.16 -0.18
N LEU A 191 -7.14 9.48 -0.63
CA LEU A 191 -6.50 8.39 0.08
C LEU A 191 -5.18 8.86 0.67
N ILE A 192 -4.91 8.54 1.93
CA ILE A 192 -3.58 8.67 2.52
C ILE A 192 -2.99 7.29 2.67
N THR A 193 -1.74 7.17 2.25
CA THR A 193 -0.92 5.99 2.50
C THR A 193 0.53 6.39 2.74
N HIS A 194 1.30 5.48 3.31
CA HIS A 194 2.75 5.54 3.36
C HIS A 194 3.40 4.65 2.29
N ASP A 195 2.61 3.84 1.58
CA ASP A 195 3.07 2.91 0.56
C ASP A 195 3.00 3.56 -0.83
N ILE A 196 4.14 3.65 -1.51
CA ILE A 196 4.22 4.22 -2.85
C ILE A 196 3.57 3.31 -3.90
N ASP A 197 3.63 2.00 -3.71
CA ASP A 197 3.06 1.04 -4.66
C ASP A 197 1.53 1.11 -4.62
N GLU A 198 0.93 1.36 -3.44
CA GLU A 198 -0.50 1.69 -3.33
C GLU A 198 -0.85 2.98 -4.07
N ALA A 199 -0.03 4.02 -3.93
CA ALA A 199 -0.28 5.30 -4.59
C ALA A 199 -0.20 5.22 -6.11
N ILE A 200 0.75 4.44 -6.63
CA ILE A 200 0.92 4.18 -8.06
C ILE A 200 -0.22 3.32 -8.60
N LYS A 201 -0.65 2.29 -7.86
CA LYS A 201 -1.71 1.39 -8.30
C LYS A 201 -3.10 2.04 -8.27
N LEU A 202 -3.40 2.83 -7.24
CA LEU A 202 -4.75 3.34 -7.00
C LEU A 202 -4.97 4.78 -7.46
N GLY A 203 -3.91 5.59 -7.52
CA GLY A 203 -4.04 7.03 -7.74
C GLY A 203 -4.18 7.41 -9.21
N ASP A 204 -5.21 8.20 -9.53
CA ASP A 204 -5.24 9.01 -10.75
C ASP A 204 -4.28 10.19 -10.62
N GLN A 205 -4.16 10.73 -9.41
CA GLN A 205 -3.21 11.77 -9.02
C GLN A 205 -2.51 11.38 -7.73
N VAL A 206 -1.20 11.57 -7.66
CA VAL A 206 -0.39 11.38 -6.45
C VAL A 206 0.17 12.73 -6.02
N ALA A 207 -0.01 13.08 -4.75
CA ALA A 207 0.55 14.27 -4.13
C ALA A 207 1.56 13.85 -3.06
N ILE A 208 2.84 14.13 -3.30
CA ILE A 208 3.93 13.83 -2.36
C ILE A 208 4.13 15.02 -1.43
N LEU A 209 4.02 14.80 -0.12
CA LEU A 209 4.25 15.79 0.92
C LEU A 209 5.61 15.61 1.61
N ARG A 210 6.28 16.73 1.88
CA ARG A 210 7.48 16.83 2.73
C ARG A 210 7.09 17.05 4.18
N VAL A 211 8.05 16.81 5.08
CA VAL A 211 7.94 17.21 6.49
C VAL A 211 7.52 18.69 6.57
N GLY A 212 6.56 18.97 7.44
CA GLY A 212 5.92 20.29 7.54
C GLY A 212 4.73 20.49 6.60
N GLY A 213 4.25 19.44 5.92
CA GLY A 213 3.05 19.44 5.08
C GLY A 213 3.16 20.35 3.86
N ARG A 214 4.37 20.43 3.30
CA ARG A 214 4.64 21.15 2.05
C ARG A 214 4.51 20.20 0.88
N LEU A 215 3.89 20.64 -0.21
CA LEU A 215 3.82 19.86 -1.43
C LEU A 215 5.22 19.78 -2.08
N ALA A 216 5.69 18.56 -2.35
CA ALA A 216 6.88 18.33 -3.16
C ALA A 216 6.54 18.30 -4.65
N GLN A 217 5.57 17.46 -5.01
CA GLN A 217 5.08 17.31 -6.38
C GLN A 217 3.67 16.73 -6.34
N ALA A 218 2.83 17.13 -7.28
CA ALA A 218 1.53 16.52 -7.54
C ALA A 218 1.35 16.28 -9.04
N GLY A 219 0.81 15.13 -9.40
CA GLY A 219 0.55 14.77 -10.80
C GLY A 219 0.15 13.31 -10.95
N PRO A 220 -0.11 12.84 -12.18
CA PRO A 220 -0.36 11.44 -12.45
C PRO A 220 0.85 10.57 -12.07
N PRO A 221 0.65 9.34 -11.55
CA PRO A 221 1.76 8.48 -11.12
C PRO A 221 2.89 8.31 -12.15
N GLN A 222 2.53 8.17 -13.44
CA GLN A 222 3.49 8.04 -14.53
C GLN A 222 4.43 9.25 -14.61
N GLN A 223 3.89 10.47 -14.49
CA GLN A 223 4.71 11.69 -14.50
C GLN A 223 5.68 11.74 -13.31
N LEU A 224 5.28 11.27 -12.13
CA LEU A 224 6.15 11.23 -10.95
C LEU A 224 7.31 10.23 -11.12
N LEU A 225 7.10 9.17 -11.90
CA LEU A 225 8.11 8.16 -12.20
C LEU A 225 9.11 8.64 -13.26
N ASP A 226 8.60 9.26 -14.32
CA ASP A 226 9.37 9.70 -15.48
C ASP A 226 10.09 11.04 -15.22
N GLU A 227 9.43 11.96 -14.50
CA GLU A 227 9.88 13.34 -14.28
C GLU A 227 9.77 13.74 -12.80
N PRO A 228 10.59 13.15 -11.89
CA PRO A 228 10.61 13.57 -10.49
C PRO A 228 11.13 15.02 -10.37
N ALA A 229 10.43 15.85 -9.62
CA ALA A 229 10.74 17.29 -9.52
C ALA A 229 12.09 17.59 -8.85
N ASP A 230 12.55 16.72 -7.95
CA ASP A 230 13.85 16.84 -7.29
C ASP A 230 14.29 15.50 -6.65
N ALA A 231 15.51 15.50 -6.09
CA ALA A 231 16.15 14.34 -5.47
C ALA A 231 15.34 13.71 -4.31
N PHE A 232 14.44 14.45 -3.65
CA PHE A 232 13.59 13.87 -2.62
C PHE A 232 12.42 13.12 -3.24
N VAL A 233 11.76 13.69 -4.26
CA VAL A 233 10.71 12.95 -4.98
C VAL A 233 11.32 11.71 -5.61
N GLU A 234 12.49 11.90 -6.21
CA GLU A 234 13.29 10.83 -6.78
C GLU A 234 13.55 9.69 -5.78
N GLY A 235 14.06 10.02 -4.60
CA GLY A 235 14.34 9.06 -3.53
C GLY A 235 13.07 8.44 -2.94
N PHE A 236 11.97 9.19 -2.88
CA PHE A 236 10.69 8.73 -2.33
C PHE A 236 10.00 7.72 -3.25
N VAL A 237 10.01 7.95 -4.56
CA VAL A 237 9.44 7.02 -5.53
C VAL A 237 10.34 5.78 -5.72
N GLY A 238 11.59 5.86 -5.28
CA GLY A 238 12.47 4.71 -5.00
C GLY A 238 13.39 4.32 -6.15
N ARG A 239 14.21 3.29 -5.93
CA ARG A 239 15.19 2.78 -6.92
C ARG A 239 14.54 1.91 -7.99
N ASP A 240 13.39 1.31 -7.71
CA ASP A 240 12.66 0.43 -8.63
C ASP A 240 11.75 1.18 -9.60
N ARG A 241 12.01 2.46 -9.84
CA ARG A 241 11.20 3.31 -10.75
C ARG A 241 11.07 2.71 -12.14
N GLY A 242 12.15 2.16 -12.67
CA GLY A 242 12.13 1.49 -13.98
C GLY A 242 11.12 0.34 -14.00
N TYR A 243 11.13 -0.50 -12.97
CA TYR A 243 10.20 -1.62 -12.86
C TYR A 243 8.76 -1.17 -12.56
N ARG A 244 8.56 -0.14 -11.72
CA ARG A 244 7.24 0.48 -11.48
C ARG A 244 6.64 1.12 -12.73
N SER A 245 7.47 1.72 -13.60
CA SER A 245 7.01 2.33 -14.85
C SER A 245 6.38 1.31 -15.80
N LEU A 246 6.79 0.03 -15.73
CA LEU A 246 6.23 -1.04 -16.54
C LEU A 246 4.74 -1.31 -16.23
N SER A 247 4.26 -0.93 -15.04
CA SER A 247 2.83 -1.02 -14.67
C SER A 247 1.93 -0.10 -15.50
N PHE A 248 2.48 0.91 -16.19
CA PHE A 248 1.72 1.80 -17.07
C PHE A 248 1.81 1.43 -18.54
N LEU A 249 2.63 0.43 -18.88
CA LEU A 249 2.86 0.01 -20.25
C LEU A 249 2.01 -1.22 -20.55
N PRO A 250 1.07 -1.16 -21.50
CA PRO A 250 0.23 -2.32 -21.83
C PRO A 250 1.03 -3.42 -22.51
N ALA A 251 0.75 -4.68 -22.15
CA ALA A 251 1.32 -5.87 -22.74
C ALA A 251 0.82 -6.16 -24.16
N ALA A 252 -0.25 -5.49 -24.60
CA ALA A 252 -0.91 -5.70 -25.88
C ALA A 252 0.02 -5.64 -27.11
N GLY A 253 1.13 -4.89 -27.01
CA GLY A 253 2.11 -4.79 -28.09
C GLY A 253 3.16 -5.90 -28.14
N LEU A 254 3.19 -6.84 -27.19
CA LEU A 254 4.15 -7.96 -27.19
C LEU A 254 3.81 -8.95 -28.30
N HIS A 255 4.81 -9.47 -29.00
CA HIS A 255 4.61 -10.56 -29.94
C HIS A 255 4.67 -11.89 -29.18
N LEU A 256 3.63 -12.72 -29.31
CA LEU A 256 3.59 -14.02 -28.67
C LEU A 256 4.24 -15.06 -29.58
N GLY A 257 5.26 -15.73 -29.06
CA GLY A 257 5.84 -16.92 -29.65
C GLY A 257 5.14 -18.21 -29.21
N GLU A 258 5.64 -19.34 -29.70
CA GLU A 258 5.15 -20.67 -29.37
C GLU A 258 6.26 -21.49 -28.68
N VAL A 259 5.86 -22.36 -27.76
CA VAL A 259 6.71 -23.41 -27.19
C VAL A 259 6.09 -24.78 -27.45
N THR A 260 6.90 -25.82 -27.36
CA THR A 260 6.38 -27.19 -27.37
C THR A 260 5.39 -27.35 -26.22
N VAL A 261 4.17 -27.84 -26.53
CA VAL A 261 3.12 -28.10 -25.55
C VAL A 261 2.76 -29.58 -25.52
N ILE A 262 2.55 -30.14 -24.32
CA ILE A 262 2.12 -31.53 -24.11
C ILE A 262 0.96 -31.60 -23.13
N ARG A 263 0.18 -32.69 -23.16
CA ARG A 263 -0.92 -32.94 -22.20
C ARG A 263 -0.59 -33.95 -21.11
N GLU A 264 0.49 -34.72 -21.29
CA GLU A 264 0.94 -35.72 -20.34
C GLU A 264 2.42 -35.49 -20.02
N ALA A 265 2.75 -35.20 -18.76
CA ALA A 265 4.11 -34.94 -18.32
C ALA A 265 5.07 -36.12 -18.56
N ALA A 266 4.53 -37.35 -18.63
CA ALA A 266 5.29 -38.57 -18.91
C ALA A 266 5.77 -38.68 -20.38
N SER A 267 5.28 -37.81 -21.28
CA SER A 267 5.67 -37.75 -22.68
C SER A 267 6.75 -36.70 -22.99
N GLY A 268 7.23 -35.97 -21.97
CA GLY A 268 8.25 -34.93 -22.12
C GLY A 268 9.66 -35.51 -22.22
N GLY A 269 10.31 -35.31 -23.36
CA GLY A 269 11.67 -35.77 -23.65
C GLY A 269 12.18 -35.19 -24.97
N GLY A 270 12.06 -33.88 -25.11
CA GLY A 270 12.60 -33.12 -26.23
C GLY A 270 13.65 -32.12 -25.74
N ASP A 271 14.48 -31.66 -26.66
CA ASP A 271 15.57 -30.71 -26.41
C ASP A 271 14.99 -29.31 -26.09
N GLY A 272 14.69 -29.06 -24.81
CA GLY A 272 14.26 -27.75 -24.29
C GLY A 272 12.96 -27.73 -23.46
N PRO A 273 12.63 -26.55 -22.88
CA PRO A 273 11.48 -26.40 -22.00
C PRO A 273 10.16 -26.65 -22.73
N THR A 274 9.39 -27.58 -22.18
CA THR A 274 8.08 -27.97 -22.73
C THR A 274 6.98 -27.63 -21.73
N LEU A 275 5.93 -26.95 -22.21
CA LEU A 275 4.81 -26.53 -21.37
C LEU A 275 3.74 -27.63 -21.30
N VAL A 276 3.31 -27.97 -20.10
CA VAL A 276 2.25 -28.95 -19.85
C VAL A 276 0.91 -28.23 -19.78
N LEU A 277 -0.07 -28.70 -20.54
CA LEU A 277 -1.45 -28.21 -20.52
C LEU A 277 -2.40 -29.27 -19.96
N ASP A 278 -3.48 -28.84 -19.31
CA ASP A 278 -4.55 -29.74 -18.86
C ASP A 278 -5.52 -30.14 -19.99
N GLY A 279 -6.62 -30.81 -19.64
CA GLY A 279 -7.68 -31.20 -20.58
C GLY A 279 -8.33 -30.01 -21.29
N ASP A 280 -8.45 -28.88 -20.60
CA ASP A 280 -9.07 -27.64 -21.08
C ASP A 280 -8.07 -26.73 -21.83
N ALA A 281 -6.82 -27.19 -22.01
CA ALA A 281 -5.70 -26.45 -22.60
C ALA A 281 -5.22 -25.27 -21.75
N ARG A 282 -5.39 -25.34 -20.43
CA ARG A 282 -4.82 -24.39 -19.48
C ARG A 282 -3.42 -24.83 -19.08
N PRO A 283 -2.48 -23.89 -18.92
CA PRO A 283 -1.11 -24.26 -18.64
C PRO A 283 -0.94 -24.62 -17.16
N VAL A 284 -0.27 -25.74 -16.90
CA VAL A 284 -0.16 -26.38 -15.58
C VAL A 284 1.25 -26.25 -15.02
N GLY A 285 2.26 -26.34 -15.87
CA GLY A 285 3.65 -26.38 -15.45
C GLY A 285 4.59 -26.68 -16.60
N TRP A 286 5.87 -26.83 -16.28
CA TRP A 286 6.92 -27.10 -17.27
C TRP A 286 7.60 -28.44 -17.04
N VAL A 287 8.13 -29.05 -18.11
CA VAL A 287 9.01 -30.22 -18.05
C VAL A 287 10.22 -30.01 -18.96
N ASP A 288 11.34 -30.63 -18.61
CA ASP A 288 12.60 -30.62 -19.38
C ASP A 288 13.43 -31.90 -19.10
N GLU A 289 14.32 -32.25 -20.03
CA GLU A 289 15.19 -33.42 -19.95
C GLU A 289 16.17 -33.37 -18.77
N SER A 290 16.62 -32.17 -18.39
CA SER A 290 17.59 -31.97 -17.30
C SER A 290 17.04 -32.41 -15.92
N ARG A 291 15.71 -32.57 -15.79
CA ARG A 291 15.00 -32.89 -14.54
C ARG A 291 13.80 -33.82 -14.78
N ALA A 292 14.03 -34.88 -15.56
CA ALA A 292 13.00 -35.81 -16.02
C ALA A 292 12.06 -36.32 -14.91
N GLY A 293 10.75 -36.21 -15.16
CA GLY A 293 9.68 -36.79 -14.33
C GLY A 293 9.01 -35.85 -13.32
N LEU A 294 9.47 -34.60 -13.18
CA LEU A 294 8.86 -33.61 -12.29
C LEU A 294 8.24 -32.46 -13.10
N VAL A 295 6.97 -32.15 -12.83
CA VAL A 295 6.31 -30.94 -13.36
C VAL A 295 6.72 -29.76 -12.51
N HIS A 296 7.44 -28.82 -13.11
CA HIS A 296 7.84 -27.58 -12.46
C HIS A 296 6.69 -26.58 -12.41
N PRO A 297 6.64 -25.71 -11.38
CA PRO A 297 5.69 -24.61 -11.33
C PRO A 297 5.77 -23.79 -12.61
N ILE A 298 4.60 -23.45 -13.14
CA ILE A 298 4.49 -22.60 -14.33
C ILE A 298 5.04 -21.18 -14.10
N GLY A 299 4.96 -20.69 -12.85
CA GLY A 299 5.17 -19.28 -12.51
C GLY A 299 3.87 -18.49 -12.54
N ALA A 300 3.95 -17.16 -12.51
CA ALA A 300 2.80 -16.33 -12.81
C ALA A 300 2.46 -16.42 -14.31
N THR A 301 1.20 -16.21 -14.66
CA THR A 301 0.74 -16.05 -16.06
C THR A 301 0.24 -14.62 -16.24
N PHE A 302 0.10 -14.19 -17.49
CA PHE A 302 -0.45 -12.87 -17.81
C PHE A 302 -1.44 -12.94 -18.98
N VAL A 303 -2.36 -11.99 -19.04
CA VAL A 303 -3.34 -11.82 -20.11
C VAL A 303 -2.89 -10.65 -20.99
N ARG A 304 -2.46 -10.94 -22.21
CA ARG A 304 -1.81 -9.94 -23.08
C ARG A 304 -2.64 -8.66 -23.28
N GLU A 305 -3.95 -8.79 -23.46
CA GLU A 305 -4.86 -7.68 -23.75
C GLU A 305 -5.22 -6.83 -22.52
N GLU A 306 -5.10 -7.40 -21.32
CA GLU A 306 -5.56 -6.78 -20.06
C GLU A 306 -4.40 -6.33 -19.16
N ASP A 307 -3.27 -7.02 -19.24
CA ASP A 307 -2.14 -6.83 -18.35
C ASP A 307 -1.07 -5.86 -18.89
N THR A 308 -0.06 -5.64 -18.06
CA THR A 308 1.03 -4.69 -18.26
C THR A 308 2.35 -5.40 -18.55
N LEU A 309 3.35 -4.66 -19.06
CA LEU A 309 4.70 -5.19 -19.23
C LEU A 309 5.32 -5.63 -17.92
N ARG A 310 4.88 -5.05 -16.79
CA ARG A 310 5.28 -5.53 -15.47
C ARG A 310 4.80 -6.96 -15.23
N ALA A 311 3.51 -7.23 -15.45
CA ALA A 311 2.93 -8.56 -15.24
C ALA A 311 3.56 -9.60 -16.18
N ALA A 312 3.81 -9.22 -17.45
CA ALA A 312 4.54 -10.07 -18.38
C ALA A 312 5.98 -10.36 -17.89
N LEU A 313 6.69 -9.35 -17.39
CA LEU A 313 8.05 -9.54 -16.86
C LEU A 313 8.04 -10.39 -15.58
N ASP A 314 7.05 -10.20 -14.69
CA ASP A 314 6.87 -11.03 -13.49
C ASP A 314 6.58 -12.49 -13.86
N SER A 315 5.76 -12.72 -14.89
CA SER A 315 5.54 -14.05 -15.46
C SER A 315 6.83 -14.69 -15.96
N ALA A 316 7.70 -13.94 -16.65
CA ALA A 316 9.00 -14.44 -17.07
C ALA A 316 9.93 -14.73 -15.88
N LEU A 317 10.05 -13.81 -14.92
CA LEU A 317 10.98 -13.93 -13.80
C LEU A 317 10.60 -15.03 -12.80
N THR A 318 9.31 -15.33 -12.66
CA THR A 318 8.81 -16.42 -11.80
C THR A 318 8.79 -17.78 -12.52
N SER A 319 8.95 -17.77 -13.84
CA SER A 319 9.10 -18.98 -14.64
C SER A 319 10.53 -19.53 -14.52
N PRO A 320 10.70 -20.86 -14.32
CA PRO A 320 12.01 -21.49 -14.19
C PRO A 320 12.88 -21.35 -15.47
N TYR A 321 12.28 -20.98 -16.60
CA TYR A 321 12.97 -20.86 -17.89
C TYR A 321 13.07 -19.41 -18.39
N ALA A 322 12.72 -18.42 -17.57
CA ALA A 322 12.66 -17.01 -17.98
C ALA A 322 11.68 -16.73 -19.16
N ILE A 323 10.67 -17.60 -19.31
CA ILE A 323 9.65 -17.53 -20.35
C ILE A 323 8.30 -17.24 -19.69
N ALA A 324 7.71 -16.09 -20.02
CA ALA A 324 6.38 -15.72 -19.60
C ALA A 324 5.32 -16.48 -20.40
N VAL A 325 4.27 -16.93 -19.72
CA VAL A 325 3.16 -17.66 -20.35
C VAL A 325 1.95 -16.75 -20.45
N ALA A 326 1.52 -16.48 -21.68
CA ALA A 326 0.31 -15.72 -21.97
C ALA A 326 -0.91 -16.64 -22.00
N VAL A 327 -2.01 -16.18 -21.42
CA VAL A 327 -3.30 -16.89 -21.41
C VAL A 327 -4.42 -16.03 -21.99
N GLU A 328 -5.40 -16.69 -22.60
CA GLU A 328 -6.64 -16.08 -23.08
C GLU A 328 -7.45 -15.52 -21.89
N PRO A 329 -8.07 -14.32 -22.05
CA PRO A 329 -9.01 -13.79 -21.08
C PRO A 329 -10.15 -14.79 -20.79
N GLU A 330 -10.64 -14.81 -19.55
CA GLU A 330 -11.76 -15.63 -19.04
C GLU A 330 -11.57 -17.16 -19.06
N THR A 331 -11.00 -17.72 -20.13
CA THR A 331 -10.84 -19.16 -20.31
C THR A 331 -9.57 -19.68 -19.61
N GLY A 332 -8.54 -18.83 -19.49
CA GLY A 332 -7.23 -19.20 -18.94
C GLY A 332 -6.44 -20.16 -19.83
N ARG A 333 -6.83 -20.29 -21.10
CA ARG A 333 -6.20 -21.21 -22.05
C ARG A 333 -4.89 -20.63 -22.57
N TYR A 334 -3.94 -21.49 -22.87
CA TYR A 334 -2.65 -21.06 -23.43
C TYR A 334 -2.84 -20.25 -24.72
N ALA A 335 -2.28 -19.03 -24.74
CA ALA A 335 -2.32 -18.13 -25.89
C ALA A 335 -0.95 -17.94 -26.57
N GLY A 336 0.14 -18.23 -25.85
CA GLY A 336 1.51 -18.09 -26.36
C GLY A 336 2.51 -17.87 -25.25
N VAL A 337 3.76 -17.59 -25.63
CA VAL A 337 4.83 -17.20 -24.69
C VAL A 337 5.56 -15.95 -25.12
N VAL A 338 6.31 -15.36 -24.20
CA VAL A 338 7.27 -14.30 -24.51
C VAL A 338 8.47 -14.40 -23.56
N THR A 339 9.66 -14.11 -24.04
CA THR A 339 10.90 -14.14 -23.25
C THR A 339 11.11 -12.82 -22.51
N ALA A 340 11.91 -12.86 -21.43
CA ALA A 340 12.31 -11.63 -20.74
C ALA A 340 13.02 -10.63 -21.66
N ASP A 341 13.84 -11.10 -22.60
CA ASP A 341 14.58 -10.25 -23.54
C ASP A 341 13.63 -9.52 -24.51
N GLU A 342 12.62 -10.21 -25.05
CA GLU A 342 11.61 -9.58 -25.93
C GLU A 342 10.79 -8.50 -25.20
N ILE A 343 10.48 -8.72 -23.92
CA ILE A 343 9.80 -7.71 -23.09
C ILE A 343 10.70 -6.48 -22.92
N LEU A 344 11.99 -6.68 -22.63
CA LEU A 344 12.94 -5.59 -22.44
C LEU A 344 13.25 -4.86 -23.75
N ASP A 345 13.29 -5.55 -24.87
CA ASP A 345 13.45 -4.93 -26.20
C ASP A 345 12.25 -4.06 -26.55
N GLN A 346 11.03 -4.47 -26.19
CA GLN A 346 9.86 -3.61 -26.35
C GLN A 346 9.95 -2.32 -25.49
N VAL A 347 10.50 -2.41 -24.28
CA VAL A 347 10.77 -1.23 -23.44
C VAL A 347 11.80 -0.31 -24.11
N ARG A 348 12.85 -0.89 -24.70
CA ARG A 348 13.88 -0.14 -25.43
C ARG A 348 13.31 0.54 -26.66
N ASP A 349 12.53 -0.14 -27.49
CA ASP A 349 11.95 0.42 -28.72
C ASP A 349 11.06 1.62 -28.43
N ARG A 350 10.29 1.57 -27.35
CA ARG A 350 9.45 2.69 -26.91
C ARG A 350 10.26 3.86 -26.39
N ARG A 351 11.37 3.60 -25.69
CA ARG A 351 12.29 4.65 -25.21
C ARG A 351 13.13 5.26 -26.34
N SER A 352 13.44 4.48 -27.37
CA SER A 352 14.22 4.90 -28.54
C SER A 352 13.49 5.88 -29.46
N GLY A 353 12.19 6.10 -29.24
CA GLY A 353 11.45 7.25 -29.79
C GLY A 353 11.85 8.60 -29.18
N SER A 354 12.62 8.60 -28.07
CA SER A 354 13.36 9.75 -27.54
C SER A 354 14.86 9.57 -27.83
N PRO A 355 15.56 10.59 -28.35
CA PRO A 355 16.92 10.43 -28.84
C PRO A 355 17.90 10.43 -27.67
N GLU A 356 18.42 9.26 -27.29
CA GLU A 356 19.76 9.09 -26.71
C GLU A 356 20.13 7.59 -26.68
N SER A 357 20.63 7.07 -27.81
CA SER A 357 21.33 5.78 -27.82
C SER A 357 22.69 5.96 -27.13
N ILE A 358 22.78 5.61 -25.85
CA ILE A 358 24.07 5.52 -25.16
C ILE A 358 24.79 4.28 -25.68
N THR A 359 25.89 4.48 -26.41
CA THR A 359 26.81 3.40 -26.74
C THR A 359 27.58 3.03 -25.48
N VAL A 360 27.26 1.88 -24.88
CA VAL A 360 28.07 1.31 -23.80
C VAL A 360 29.35 0.77 -24.44
N GLN A 361 30.41 1.57 -24.45
CA GLN A 361 31.74 1.04 -24.73
C GLN A 361 32.17 0.19 -23.52
N ALA A 362 32.42 -1.09 -23.76
CA ALA A 362 33.03 -1.96 -22.77
C ALA A 362 34.31 -1.29 -22.25
N ALA A 363 34.45 -1.21 -20.93
CA ALA A 363 35.59 -0.59 -20.29
C ALA A 363 36.83 -1.50 -20.40
N GLU A 364 37.31 -1.78 -21.61
CA GLU A 364 38.50 -2.60 -21.85
C GLU A 364 39.79 -1.76 -22.04
N ALA A 365 39.74 -0.43 -21.87
CA ALA A 365 40.89 0.44 -22.12
C ALA A 365 41.47 1.14 -20.88
N ARG A 366 41.24 0.63 -19.66
CA ARG A 366 41.84 1.18 -18.42
C ARG A 366 42.87 0.27 -17.74
N GLU A 367 43.15 -0.90 -18.32
CA GLU A 367 44.16 -1.82 -17.78
C GLU A 367 45.58 -1.53 -18.32
N GLU A 368 45.71 -0.97 -19.54
CA GLU A 368 47.04 -0.60 -20.07
C GLU A 368 47.60 0.68 -19.45
N GLN A 369 46.75 1.69 -19.16
CA GLN A 369 47.21 2.94 -18.53
C GLN A 369 47.53 2.79 -17.03
N SER A 370 46.95 1.80 -16.36
CA SER A 370 47.26 1.51 -14.94
C SER A 370 48.56 0.72 -14.78
N LEU A 371 48.91 -0.14 -15.76
CA LEU A 371 50.19 -0.86 -15.78
C LEU A 371 51.39 0.07 -16.08
N GLU A 372 51.24 1.06 -16.97
CA GLU A 372 52.29 2.07 -17.20
C GLU A 372 52.49 2.98 -15.97
N ALA A 373 51.41 3.36 -15.28
CA ALA A 373 51.49 4.17 -14.06
C ALA A 373 52.12 3.40 -12.88
N GLN A 374 51.87 2.09 -12.75
CA GLN A 374 52.46 1.25 -11.71
C GLN A 374 53.96 0.95 -11.96
N SER A 375 54.36 0.81 -13.23
CA SER A 375 55.78 0.69 -13.61
C SER A 375 56.59 1.95 -13.29
N ALA A 376 56.02 3.13 -13.54
CA ALA A 376 56.66 4.41 -13.23
C ALA A 376 56.85 4.62 -11.71
N VAL A 377 55.88 4.18 -10.89
CA VAL A 377 55.96 4.27 -9.41
C VAL A 377 56.97 3.28 -8.85
N SER A 378 57.02 2.04 -9.36
CA SER A 378 58.01 1.04 -8.90
C SER A 378 59.46 1.44 -9.19
N THR A 379 59.71 2.12 -10.31
CA THR A 379 61.05 2.62 -10.67
C THR A 379 61.51 3.75 -9.74
N ALA A 380 60.58 4.56 -9.22
CA ALA A 380 60.89 5.64 -8.29
C ALA A 380 61.21 5.14 -6.86
N TYR A 381 60.63 4.02 -6.42
CA TYR A 381 60.93 3.43 -5.11
C TYR A 381 62.27 2.69 -5.06
N ALA A 382 62.70 2.07 -6.17
CA ALA A 382 63.99 1.35 -6.22
C ALA A 382 65.23 2.27 -6.17
N GLN A 383 65.06 3.59 -6.32
CA GLN A 383 66.16 4.58 -6.27
C GLN A 383 66.33 5.23 -4.89
N LEU A 384 65.48 4.90 -3.91
CA LEU A 384 65.51 5.49 -2.56
C LEU A 384 66.09 4.56 -1.48
N ASP A 385 66.33 3.27 -1.79
CA ASP A 385 66.74 2.25 -0.81
C ASP A 385 68.26 2.03 -0.65
N ASP A 386 69.11 2.87 -1.24
CA ASP A 386 70.57 2.66 -1.24
C ASP A 386 71.35 3.61 -0.30
N GLN A 387 70.74 4.05 0.80
CA GLN A 387 71.47 4.75 1.88
C GLN A 387 71.03 4.31 3.28
N ASP A 388 71.93 3.59 3.95
CA ASP A 388 72.02 3.37 5.40
C ASP A 388 73.53 3.58 5.76
N PRO A 389 74.00 3.78 7.02
CA PRO A 389 73.35 3.36 8.26
C PRO A 389 73.56 4.18 9.56
N SER A 390 72.84 3.71 10.59
CA SER A 390 73.31 3.46 11.98
C SER A 390 72.82 4.38 13.12
N GLY A 391 72.30 3.77 14.19
CA GLY A 391 72.10 4.41 15.50
C GLY A 391 71.09 3.70 16.42
N SER A 392 71.56 2.71 17.17
CA SER A 392 70.87 1.86 18.15
C SER A 392 70.29 2.54 19.40
N GLY A 393 69.21 1.99 19.98
CA GLY A 393 68.96 2.04 21.44
C GLY A 393 67.49 2.05 21.90
N SER A 394 66.98 0.90 22.36
CA SER A 394 65.83 0.79 23.31
C SER A 394 66.38 0.75 24.76
N PRO A 395 65.61 0.55 25.89
CA PRO A 395 64.16 0.36 26.08
C PRO A 395 63.57 1.01 27.40
N GLN A 396 62.32 0.64 27.75
CA GLN A 396 61.72 0.47 29.10
C GLN A 396 60.80 1.51 29.78
N ASP A 397 59.73 0.93 30.35
CA ASP A 397 58.98 1.18 31.61
C ASP A 397 57.94 2.32 31.77
N GLN A 398 56.71 1.88 32.07
CA GLN A 398 55.65 2.55 32.87
C GLN A 398 56.14 2.76 34.33
N PRO A 399 55.59 3.63 35.23
CA PRO A 399 54.16 3.66 35.61
C PRO A 399 53.56 4.93 36.30
N THR A 400 52.23 4.88 36.51
CA THR A 400 51.40 5.35 37.66
C THR A 400 51.44 6.79 38.25
N ARG A 401 50.21 7.29 38.47
CA ARG A 401 49.59 7.82 39.73
C ARG A 401 49.57 9.32 40.07
N ASP A 402 48.34 9.70 40.46
CA ASP A 402 47.89 10.54 41.58
C ASP A 402 47.91 12.09 41.52
N ASP A 403 46.70 12.60 41.80
CA ASP A 403 46.30 13.60 42.82
C ASP A 403 46.18 15.11 42.56
N GLU A 404 45.16 15.65 43.26
CA GLU A 404 44.93 17.03 43.76
C GLU A 404 44.71 18.14 42.71
N GLY A 405 43.86 19.16 42.89
CA GLY A 405 43.13 19.71 44.04
C GLY A 405 42.91 21.22 43.78
N ASP A 406 41.86 21.79 44.39
CA ASP A 406 41.58 23.23 44.61
C ASP A 406 41.27 24.17 43.42
N ALA A 407 40.55 25.29 43.54
CA ALA A 407 39.52 25.85 44.45
C ALA A 407 39.22 27.29 43.94
N ASP A 408 38.05 27.84 44.31
CA ASP A 408 37.71 29.28 44.46
C ASP A 408 37.56 30.16 43.18
N ASP A 409 36.69 31.18 43.07
CA ASP A 409 35.79 31.88 43.99
C ASP A 409 34.77 32.78 43.21
N GLU A 410 33.84 33.39 43.95
CA GLU A 410 33.07 34.65 43.73
C GLU A 410 31.52 34.59 43.65
N ALA A 411 30.91 34.66 44.85
CA ALA A 411 29.93 35.64 45.40
C ALA A 411 28.74 36.14 44.52
N ALA A 412 27.46 35.89 44.88
CA ALA A 412 26.58 36.56 45.90
C ALA A 412 26.13 38.00 45.50
N VAL A 413 24.85 38.45 45.52
CA VAL A 413 23.85 38.64 46.61
C VAL A 413 22.48 39.00 45.96
N ALA A 414 21.33 38.35 46.26
CA ALA A 414 20.18 38.73 47.15
C ALA A 414 19.56 40.14 46.92
N ASP A 415 18.27 40.48 47.07
CA ASP A 415 17.06 39.88 47.67
C ASP A 415 15.82 40.74 47.28
N ASP A 416 14.63 40.29 47.69
CA ASP A 416 13.47 41.08 48.15
C ASP A 416 12.18 41.16 47.28
N ALA A 417 11.09 40.68 47.90
CA ALA A 417 9.68 40.91 47.59
C ALA A 417 9.10 41.81 48.71
N PRO A 418 7.99 42.57 48.55
CA PRO A 418 6.65 41.97 48.68
C PRO A 418 5.46 42.76 48.04
N GLY A 419 4.25 42.18 48.09
CA GLY A 419 3.00 42.95 48.29
C GLY A 419 1.83 42.68 47.31
N GLU A 420 0.76 42.06 47.82
CA GLU A 420 -0.63 42.22 47.33
C GLU A 420 -1.23 43.56 47.83
N PRO A 421 -2.38 44.03 47.28
CA PRO A 421 -3.66 43.71 47.92
C PRO A 421 -4.87 43.45 46.96
N SER A 422 -5.96 43.02 47.60
CA SER A 422 -7.35 42.68 47.20
C SER A 422 -8.11 43.78 46.41
N ASP A 423 -9.32 43.63 45.84
CA ASP A 423 -10.54 42.96 46.32
C ASP A 423 -11.69 42.96 45.28
N ALA A 424 -12.70 42.12 45.58
CA ALA A 424 -14.16 42.30 45.38
C ALA A 424 -14.96 41.69 44.18
N ALA A 425 -15.79 40.73 44.58
CA ALA A 425 -17.22 40.48 44.27
C ALA A 425 -17.61 39.79 42.93
N GLY A 426 -18.47 38.78 42.91
CA GLY A 426 -19.25 38.11 43.96
C GLY A 426 -20.21 37.04 43.40
N ALA A 427 -20.47 36.03 44.25
CA ALA A 427 -21.69 35.21 44.44
C ALA A 427 -22.47 34.60 43.26
N ASP A 428 -22.62 33.26 43.24
CA ASP A 428 -23.84 32.61 43.77
C ASP A 428 -23.61 31.13 44.10
N ALA A 429 -24.32 30.67 45.13
CA ALA A 429 -24.05 29.48 45.93
C ALA A 429 -25.12 28.37 45.75
N ASP A 430 -24.71 27.17 46.16
CA ASP A 430 -25.44 26.08 46.85
C ASP A 430 -26.72 25.46 46.26
N VAL A 431 -26.75 24.13 46.20
CA VAL A 431 -27.48 23.30 47.19
C VAL A 431 -27.03 21.83 47.08
N GLU A 432 -26.56 21.31 48.21
CA GLU A 432 -26.23 19.91 48.51
C GLU A 432 -27.48 19.00 48.55
N ARG A 433 -27.27 17.69 48.31
CA ARG A 433 -27.84 16.64 49.17
C ARG A 433 -27.09 15.30 49.02
N GLU A 434 -26.52 14.86 50.13
CA GLU A 434 -25.99 13.52 50.39
C GLU A 434 -27.08 12.43 50.30
N LEU A 435 -26.66 11.20 50.02
CA LEU A 435 -26.93 10.00 50.85
C LEU A 435 -26.20 8.75 50.30
N GLY A 436 -25.19 8.28 51.03
CA GLY A 436 -25.03 6.86 51.41
C GLY A 436 -24.19 5.91 50.52
N PRO A 437 -23.29 5.06 51.09
CA PRO A 437 -22.24 4.36 50.35
C PRO A 437 -22.50 2.87 50.10
N GLY A 438 -21.81 2.31 49.11
CA GLY A 438 -21.72 0.86 48.88
C GLY A 438 -20.76 0.54 47.74
N GLY A 439 -19.46 0.45 48.04
CA GLY A 439 -18.41 0.14 47.05
C GLY A 439 -17.37 -0.79 47.64
N ALA A 440 -17.34 -2.01 47.14
CA ALA A 440 -16.46 -3.09 47.54
C ALA A 440 -15.02 -2.88 47.06
N SER A 441 -14.09 -3.31 47.91
CA SER A 441 -12.65 -3.47 47.71
C SER A 441 -12.30 -4.41 46.54
N VAL A 442 -11.38 -4.00 45.66
CA VAL A 442 -10.34 -4.87 45.06
C VAL A 442 -9.07 -4.05 44.74
N VAL A 443 -8.06 -4.24 45.59
CA VAL A 443 -6.60 -4.36 45.40
C VAL A 443 -5.96 -3.94 44.05
N GLU A 444 -5.07 -2.94 44.12
CA GLU A 444 -3.97 -2.67 43.17
C GLU A 444 -2.69 -3.45 43.54
N PRO A 445 -1.76 -3.69 42.58
CA PRO A 445 -0.35 -3.81 42.90
C PRO A 445 0.50 -2.72 42.22
N ASP A 446 1.05 -1.89 43.10
CA ASP A 446 2.39 -1.29 43.18
C ASP A 446 3.38 -1.55 42.01
N VAL A 447 3.82 -0.45 41.38
CA VAL A 447 4.91 -0.39 40.39
C VAL A 447 6.17 0.10 41.09
N ARG A 448 7.20 -0.75 41.19
CA ARG A 448 8.54 -0.37 41.63
C ARG A 448 9.46 -0.07 40.45
N ASP A 449 9.96 1.16 40.50
CA ASP A 449 11.28 1.69 40.16
C ASP A 449 12.29 0.77 39.43
N GLY A 450 12.76 1.23 38.27
CA GLY A 450 13.73 0.54 37.41
C GLY A 450 14.71 1.53 36.78
N ARG A 451 15.83 1.71 37.47
CA ARG A 451 17.06 2.41 37.08
C ARG A 451 17.72 1.70 35.88
N VAL A 452 18.18 2.45 34.88
CA VAL A 452 18.89 1.92 33.70
C VAL A 452 20.36 2.28 33.83
N ASP A 453 21.23 1.27 33.78
CA ASP A 453 22.67 1.41 33.57
C ASP A 453 23.09 0.50 32.41
N ALA A 454 24.14 0.95 31.70
CA ALA A 454 24.67 0.41 30.45
C ALA A 454 25.54 -0.86 30.65
N GLY A 455 25.74 -1.64 29.58
CA GLY A 455 26.85 -2.61 29.50
C GLY A 455 26.66 -3.79 28.53
N GLU A 456 27.49 -3.80 27.49
CA GLU A 456 28.16 -4.93 26.80
C GLU A 456 27.40 -6.03 26.01
N GLU A 457 27.72 -6.03 24.71
CA GLU A 457 28.25 -7.13 23.87
C GLU A 457 27.93 -8.60 24.24
N ASP A 458 27.27 -9.33 23.32
CA ASP A 458 27.78 -10.63 22.86
C ASP A 458 27.11 -11.12 21.55
N GLN A 459 27.87 -11.87 20.75
CA GLN A 459 27.50 -12.43 19.44
C GLN A 459 26.54 -13.64 19.56
N PRO A 460 25.63 -13.92 18.59
CA PRO A 460 24.97 -15.21 18.55
C PRO A 460 25.72 -16.21 17.66
N THR A 461 26.19 -17.25 18.35
CA THR A 461 26.73 -18.50 17.83
C THR A 461 25.62 -19.33 17.16
N GLN A 462 26.01 -20.06 16.10
CA GLN A 462 25.18 -21.00 15.35
C GLN A 462 24.56 -22.10 16.24
N VAL A 463 23.25 -22.31 16.15
CA VAL A 463 22.57 -23.48 16.70
C VAL A 463 22.15 -24.42 15.57
N ARG A 464 22.77 -25.61 15.58
CA ARG A 464 22.34 -26.80 14.85
C ARG A 464 21.08 -27.36 15.53
N GLU A 465 20.00 -27.54 14.78
CA GLU A 465 18.86 -28.34 15.23
C GLU A 465 18.82 -29.68 14.49
N ALA A 466 18.70 -30.73 15.30
CA ALA A 466 18.80 -32.13 14.92
C ALA A 466 17.44 -32.66 14.47
N VAL A 467 17.47 -33.36 13.34
CA VAL A 467 16.43 -34.23 12.80
C VAL A 467 16.08 -35.31 13.83
N ARG A 468 14.78 -35.46 14.13
CA ARG A 468 14.24 -36.69 14.72
C ARG A 468 13.10 -37.23 13.87
N ASP A 469 13.19 -38.55 13.78
CA ASP A 469 12.59 -39.49 12.86
C ASP A 469 11.33 -40.07 13.52
N GLU A 470 10.17 -40.02 12.87
CA GLU A 470 8.99 -40.80 13.25
C GLU A 470 8.41 -41.50 12.02
N THR A 471 8.59 -42.82 11.99
CA THR A 471 8.00 -43.76 11.04
C THR A 471 6.64 -44.25 11.58
N PRO A 472 5.59 -44.42 10.74
CA PRO A 472 4.25 -44.85 11.17
C PRO A 472 4.09 -46.39 11.14
N PRO A 473 3.08 -46.97 11.81
CA PRO A 473 2.74 -48.37 11.64
C PRO A 473 1.60 -48.60 10.60
N ALA A 474 1.85 -49.52 9.66
CA ALA A 474 0.87 -50.36 8.96
C ALA A 474 0.65 -51.65 9.81
N ASP A 475 -0.40 -52.48 9.77
CA ASP A 475 -1.23 -53.02 8.68
C ASP A 475 -2.41 -53.84 9.30
N ALA A 476 -3.57 -53.93 8.62
CA ALA A 476 -4.46 -55.12 8.53
C ALA A 476 -5.80 -54.82 7.79
N PRO A 477 -6.42 -55.78 7.06
CA PRO A 477 -6.76 -55.58 5.64
C PRO A 477 -8.28 -55.81 5.32
N PRO A 478 -8.76 -56.11 4.07
CA PRO A 478 -9.91 -55.43 3.47
C PRO A 478 -11.17 -56.32 3.31
N ALA A 479 -12.30 -55.73 2.88
CA ALA A 479 -13.49 -56.47 2.45
C ALA A 479 -14.01 -55.97 1.09
N ASP A 480 -14.43 -56.94 0.27
CA ASP A 480 -14.76 -56.94 -1.16
C ASP A 480 -15.87 -56.01 -1.68
N ASP A 481 -15.60 -55.40 -2.85
CA ASP A 481 -16.27 -55.56 -4.18
C ASP A 481 -17.69 -56.21 -4.20
N GLN A 482 -18.78 -55.63 -4.75
CA GLN A 482 -19.09 -55.41 -6.18
C GLN A 482 -20.53 -54.81 -6.41
N PRO A 483 -20.91 -54.43 -7.65
CA PRO A 483 -21.61 -53.17 -7.98
C PRO A 483 -23.07 -53.32 -8.48
N THR A 484 -23.74 -52.19 -8.76
CA THR A 484 -24.95 -52.16 -9.62
C THR A 484 -25.08 -50.88 -10.46
N THR A 485 -24.67 -51.02 -11.72
CA THR A 485 -25.26 -50.59 -13.00
C THR A 485 -26.27 -49.41 -13.11
N VAL A 486 -25.82 -48.40 -13.88
CA VAL A 486 -26.44 -47.57 -14.94
C VAL A 486 -27.91 -47.85 -15.36
N ARG A 487 -28.73 -46.78 -15.50
CA ARG A 487 -29.56 -46.44 -16.69
C ARG A 487 -30.28 -45.07 -16.55
N GLY A 488 -30.15 -44.21 -17.58
CA GLY A 488 -31.03 -43.04 -17.84
C GLY A 488 -32.44 -43.47 -18.33
N PRO A 489 -33.39 -42.54 -18.57
CA PRO A 489 -33.45 -41.78 -19.85
C PRO A 489 -34.03 -40.34 -19.73
N ALA A 490 -33.67 -39.40 -20.61
CA ALA A 490 -34.37 -38.89 -21.81
C ALA A 490 -35.56 -37.90 -21.62
N ALA A 491 -35.45 -36.83 -22.41
CA ALA A 491 -36.37 -35.77 -22.85
C ALA A 491 -37.90 -35.96 -22.79
N GLU A 492 -38.60 -34.88 -22.42
CA GLU A 492 -39.94 -34.46 -22.89
C GLU A 492 -40.07 -32.94 -22.62
N GLN A 493 -40.03 -32.08 -23.65
CA GLN A 493 -41.19 -31.44 -24.32
C GLN A 493 -42.22 -30.79 -23.36
N GLY A 494 -42.35 -29.46 -23.44
CA GLY A 494 -43.43 -28.72 -22.76
C GLY A 494 -43.30 -27.19 -22.82
N ALA A 495 -43.62 -26.58 -23.96
CA ALA A 495 -44.28 -25.26 -24.03
C ALA A 495 -45.73 -25.53 -24.51
N PRO A 496 -46.74 -24.63 -24.39
CA PRO A 496 -46.66 -23.16 -24.28
C PRO A 496 -47.72 -22.51 -23.34
N GLU A 497 -47.68 -21.16 -23.26
CA GLU A 497 -48.78 -20.16 -23.13
C GLU A 497 -48.32 -18.97 -22.28
N GLU A 498 -47.99 -17.83 -22.90
CA GLU A 498 -48.90 -16.70 -23.16
C GLU A 498 -49.52 -16.05 -21.90
N ARG A 499 -49.02 -14.86 -21.53
CA ARG A 499 -49.82 -13.62 -21.41
C ARG A 499 -48.98 -12.38 -21.05
N ARG A 500 -48.78 -11.55 -22.09
CA ARG A 500 -48.98 -10.09 -22.21
C ARG A 500 -48.54 -9.10 -21.11
N SER A 501 -47.82 -8.09 -21.63
CA SER A 501 -47.88 -6.62 -21.38
C SER A 501 -47.16 -6.09 -20.13
N GLY A 502 -46.38 -4.99 -20.17
CA GLY A 502 -46.01 -4.05 -21.24
C GLY A 502 -45.40 -2.76 -20.63
N LEU A 503 -44.61 -2.04 -21.45
CA LEU A 503 -44.20 -0.60 -21.34
C LEU A 503 -43.25 -0.21 -20.19
N TYR A 504 -42.11 0.46 -20.37
CA TYR A 504 -41.78 1.72 -21.08
C TYR A 504 -40.31 1.70 -21.56
N ARG A 505 -39.98 1.96 -22.83
CA ARG A 505 -39.75 3.27 -23.52
C ARG A 505 -38.43 3.97 -23.17
N THR A 506 -37.44 3.78 -24.05
CA THR A 506 -36.22 4.58 -24.24
C THR A 506 -36.53 5.99 -24.74
N PRO A 507 -35.74 7.02 -24.39
CA PRO A 507 -35.81 8.32 -25.06
C PRO A 507 -34.80 8.41 -26.21
N ARG A 508 -35.30 9.06 -27.27
CA ARG A 508 -34.63 9.43 -28.52
C ARG A 508 -33.54 10.48 -28.33
N SER A 509 -32.60 10.38 -29.26
CA SER A 509 -31.52 11.27 -29.66
C SER A 509 -31.96 12.53 -30.44
N LEU A 510 -31.01 13.48 -30.53
CA LEU A 510 -30.81 14.65 -31.43
C LEU A 510 -31.05 16.06 -30.82
N PRO A 511 -30.39 17.14 -31.32
CA PRO A 511 -29.58 17.26 -32.55
C PRO A 511 -28.22 18.01 -32.45
N HIS A 512 -27.48 17.89 -33.58
CA HIS A 512 -26.37 18.69 -34.12
C HIS A 512 -26.25 20.18 -33.72
N ASP A 513 -25.01 20.65 -33.66
CA ASP A 513 -24.60 22.03 -33.99
C ASP A 513 -23.32 22.02 -34.89
N PRO A 514 -23.07 23.08 -35.69
CA PRO A 514 -22.26 23.03 -36.92
C PRO A 514 -20.79 23.48 -36.76
N GLU A 515 -19.97 23.11 -37.75
CA GLU A 515 -18.59 23.58 -37.95
C GLU A 515 -18.49 25.08 -38.27
N PRO A 516 -17.32 25.73 -38.02
CA PRO A 516 -17.07 27.10 -38.43
C PRO A 516 -16.34 27.18 -39.79
N ARG A 517 -16.86 28.02 -40.69
CA ARG A 517 -16.08 28.63 -41.79
C ARG A 517 -16.55 30.07 -41.99
N GLY A 518 -15.61 31.02 -41.90
CA GLY A 518 -15.82 32.44 -42.18
C GLY A 518 -15.20 33.33 -41.13
#